data_AF-A0A7D5KJX8-F1
#
_entry.id   AF-A0A7D5KJX8-F1
#
_cell.length_a   1.000
_cell.length_b   1.000
_cell.length_c   1.000
_cell.angle_alpha   90.00
_cell.angle_beta   90.00
_cell.angle_gamma   90.00
#
_symmetry.space_group_name_H-M   'P 1'
#
loop_
_entity.id
_entity.type
_entity.pdbx_description
1 polymer ?
#
loop_
_entity_poly.entity_id
_entity_poly.type
_entity_poly.pdbx_seq_one_letter_code
_entity_poly.pdbx_strand_id
1 'polypeptide(L)'
;MSTESEGIDGRTLRMIGGGSAMMNTIVFIAIGVLVLDSSAYGVIMGLFAGTGTFLFLPWIIGRSADQNARDDRTVGENVRGPGSNTQMGVFGLGLELGAIAMLSIGFVETEPNLTMGLGVAVGVALAISLVLSVLVNR
;
A
#
# COMPACT_ATOMS: atom_id res chain seq x y z
N MET A 1 4.33 23.47 -31.90
CA MET A 1 3.83 22.13 -31.51
C MET A 1 4.70 21.69 -30.34
N SER A 2 4.30 22.03 -29.12
CA SER A 2 5.01 21.66 -27.89
C SER A 2 4.64 20.21 -27.56
N THR A 3 5.60 19.31 -27.64
CA THR A 3 5.49 17.97 -27.07
C THR A 3 5.51 18.12 -25.55
N GLU A 4 4.34 18.30 -24.94
CA GLU A 4 4.17 18.01 -23.53
C GLU A 4 4.56 16.55 -23.34
N SER A 5 5.65 16.31 -22.59
CA SER A 5 5.91 15.00 -22.05
C SER A 5 4.71 14.65 -21.17
N GLU A 6 3.86 13.72 -21.62
CA GLU A 6 2.77 13.15 -20.84
C GLU A 6 3.35 12.35 -19.67
N GLY A 7 3.92 13.04 -18.69
CA GLY A 7 4.15 12.50 -17.37
C GLY A 7 2.79 12.17 -16.76
N ILE A 8 2.65 10.99 -16.15
CA ILE A 8 1.40 10.57 -15.52
C ILE A 8 0.96 11.64 -14.51
N ASP A 9 -0.16 12.31 -14.81
CA ASP A 9 -0.70 13.36 -13.96
C ASP A 9 -1.00 12.83 -12.55
N GLY A 10 -0.70 13.62 -11.51
CA GLY A 10 -0.91 13.26 -10.12
C GLY A 10 -2.37 12.95 -9.79
N ARG A 11 -3.32 13.49 -10.57
CA ARG A 11 -4.74 13.16 -10.48
C ARG A 11 -5.03 11.72 -10.91
N THR A 12 -4.42 11.26 -11.99
CA THR A 12 -4.56 9.88 -12.50
C THR A 12 -3.99 8.88 -11.50
N LEU A 13 -2.81 9.16 -10.96
CA LEU A 13 -2.19 8.36 -9.88
C LEU A 13 -3.10 8.22 -8.65
N ARG A 14 -3.75 9.31 -8.22
CA ARG A 14 -4.71 9.29 -7.10
C ARG A 14 -5.98 8.51 -7.44
N MET A 15 -6.49 8.60 -8.67
CA MET A 15 -7.65 7.81 -9.09
C MET A 15 -7.34 6.32 -9.09
N ILE A 16 -6.18 5.92 -9.62
CA ILE A 16 -5.74 4.51 -9.62
C ILE A 16 -5.55 4.01 -8.18
N GLY A 17 -4.83 4.77 -7.35
CA GLY A 17 -4.62 4.44 -5.94
C GLY A 17 -5.94 4.34 -5.17
N GLY A 18 -6.85 5.29 -5.35
CA GLY A 18 -8.17 5.31 -4.71
C GLY A 18 -9.06 4.15 -5.15
N GLY A 19 -9.15 3.89 -6.46
CA GLY A 19 -9.96 2.79 -6.99
C GLY A 19 -9.43 1.43 -6.55
N SER A 20 -8.12 1.23 -6.59
CA SER A 20 -7.50 -0.02 -6.12
C SER A 20 -7.65 -0.20 -4.61
N ALA A 21 -7.46 0.85 -3.81
CA ALA A 21 -7.65 0.81 -2.37
C ALA A 21 -9.09 0.43 -1.99
N MET A 22 -10.08 0.98 -2.69
CA MET A 22 -11.49 0.66 -2.46
C MET A 22 -11.77 -0.82 -2.76
N MET A 23 -11.30 -1.33 -3.89
CA MET A 23 -11.46 -2.75 -4.23
C MET A 23 -10.75 -3.66 -3.24
N ASN A 24 -9.53 -3.32 -2.83
CA ASN A 24 -8.76 -4.10 -1.85
C ASN A 24 -9.49 -4.15 -0.50
N THR A 25 -9.98 -3.00 -0.03
CA THR A 25 -10.79 -2.89 1.19
C THR A 25 -12.00 -3.83 1.13
N ILE A 26 -12.77 -3.77 0.04
CA ILE A 26 -13.99 -4.57 -0.12
C ILE A 26 -13.68 -6.07 -0.11
N VAL A 27 -12.62 -6.48 -0.81
CA VAL A 27 -12.20 -7.89 -0.87
C VAL A 27 -11.83 -8.41 0.51
N PHE A 28 -11.00 -7.68 1.26
CA PHE A 28 -10.62 -8.11 2.61
C PHE A 28 -11.80 -8.09 3.60
N ILE A 29 -12.70 -7.11 3.52
CA ILE A 29 -13.95 -7.15 4.30
C ILE A 29 -14.76 -8.40 3.97
N ALA A 30 -14.93 -8.70 2.68
CA ALA A 30 -15.67 -9.87 2.23
C ALA A 30 -15.02 -11.17 2.73
N ILE A 31 -13.69 -11.27 2.72
CA ILE A 31 -12.98 -12.42 3.29
C ILE A 31 -13.25 -12.54 4.79
N GLY A 32 -13.15 -11.46 5.55
CA GLY A 32 -13.40 -11.52 7.00
C GLY A 32 -14.85 -11.89 7.34
N VAL A 33 -15.82 -11.40 6.58
CA VAL A 33 -17.25 -11.72 6.81
C VAL A 33 -17.58 -13.14 6.33
N LEU A 34 -17.16 -13.53 5.13
CA LEU A 34 -17.61 -14.77 4.49
C LEU A 34 -16.76 -15.98 4.86
N VAL A 35 -15.47 -15.78 5.14
CA VAL A 35 -14.51 -16.86 5.39
C VAL A 35 -14.20 -16.98 6.87
N LEU A 36 -13.99 -15.85 7.55
CA LEU A 36 -13.66 -15.82 8.98
C LEU A 36 -14.89 -15.64 9.89
N ASP A 37 -16.09 -15.50 9.31
CA ASP A 37 -17.36 -15.29 10.03
C ASP A 37 -17.29 -14.15 11.07
N SER A 38 -16.50 -13.13 10.79
CA SER A 38 -16.25 -12.01 11.71
C SER A 38 -16.18 -10.67 10.96
N SER A 39 -17.27 -9.91 11.06
CA SER A 39 -17.38 -8.59 10.44
C SER A 39 -16.38 -7.59 11.02
N ALA A 40 -16.17 -7.59 12.33
CA ALA A 40 -15.19 -6.71 12.99
C ALA A 40 -13.76 -7.01 12.50
N TYR A 41 -13.41 -8.29 12.38
CA TYR A 41 -12.12 -8.72 11.86
C TYR A 41 -11.93 -8.29 10.41
N GLY A 42 -12.95 -8.53 9.57
CA GLY A 42 -12.96 -8.11 8.17
C GLY A 42 -12.82 -6.61 7.97
N VAL A 43 -13.53 -5.79 8.76
CA VAL A 43 -13.47 -4.33 8.67
C VAL A 43 -12.07 -3.80 9.00
N ILE A 44 -11.46 -4.29 10.08
CA ILE A 44 -10.11 -3.85 10.48
C ILE A 44 -9.07 -4.29 9.46
N MET A 45 -9.15 -5.55 9.02
CA MET A 45 -8.27 -6.09 8.00
C MET A 45 -8.40 -5.32 6.67
N GLY A 46 -9.64 -5.02 6.26
CA GLY A 46 -9.93 -4.20 5.09
C GLY A 46 -9.45 -2.77 5.23
N LEU A 47 -9.47 -2.17 6.42
CA LEU A 47 -8.93 -0.83 6.65
C LEU A 47 -7.41 -0.79 6.46
N PHE A 48 -6.70 -1.80 6.98
CA PHE A 48 -5.25 -1.94 6.78
C PHE A 48 -4.92 -2.10 5.29
N ALA A 49 -5.60 -3.01 4.59
CA ALA A 49 -5.44 -3.25 3.16
C ALA A 49 -5.91 -2.08 2.27
N GLY A 50 -6.92 -1.33 2.69
CA GLY A 50 -7.35 -0.14 1.96
C GLY A 50 -6.32 0.98 2.06
N THR A 51 -5.96 1.29 3.30
CA THR A 51 -5.03 2.38 3.61
C THR A 51 -3.63 2.07 3.07
N GLY A 52 -3.20 0.81 3.18
CA GLY A 52 -1.94 0.32 2.63
C GLY A 52 -1.84 0.60 1.14
N THR A 53 -2.80 0.10 0.37
CA THR A 53 -2.86 0.25 -1.09
C THR A 53 -2.94 1.71 -1.50
N PHE A 54 -3.76 2.51 -0.81
CA PHE A 54 -3.91 3.93 -1.11
C PHE A 54 -2.59 4.70 -1.02
N LEU A 55 -1.75 4.34 -0.04
CA LEU A 55 -0.45 4.98 0.18
C LEU A 55 0.66 4.37 -0.68
N PHE A 56 0.66 3.05 -0.84
CA PHE A 56 1.70 2.29 -1.52
C PHE A 56 1.63 2.43 -3.04
N LEU A 57 0.43 2.30 -3.62
CA LEU A 57 0.28 2.14 -5.05
C LEU A 57 0.68 3.40 -5.85
N PRO A 58 0.25 4.63 -5.48
CA PRO A 58 0.71 5.84 -6.15
C PRO A 58 2.22 6.05 -6.01
N TRP A 59 2.80 5.66 -4.86
CA TRP A 59 4.23 5.78 -4.62
C TRP A 59 5.03 4.87 -5.55
N ILE A 60 4.65 3.60 -5.67
CA ILE A 60 5.42 2.65 -6.50
C ILE A 60 5.28 2.95 -7.99
N ILE A 61 4.08 3.34 -8.46
CA ILE A 61 3.87 3.75 -9.85
C ILE A 61 4.70 5.01 -10.17
N GLY A 62 4.72 5.99 -9.25
CA GLY A 62 5.54 7.19 -9.39
C GLY A 62 7.04 6.87 -9.48
N ARG A 63 7.55 5.99 -8.60
CA ARG A 63 8.94 5.51 -8.62
C ARG A 63 9.31 4.84 -9.95
N SER A 64 8.45 3.97 -10.47
CA SER A 64 8.70 3.27 -11.74
C SER A 64 8.71 4.22 -12.93
N ALA A 65 7.82 5.22 -12.94
CA ALA A 65 7.81 6.26 -13.96
C ALA A 65 9.09 7.11 -13.94
N ASP A 66 9.56 7.50 -12.74
CA ASP A 66 10.82 8.25 -12.58
C ASP A 66 12.05 7.43 -13.02
N GLN A 67 12.07 6.12 -12.75
CA GLN A 67 13.16 5.23 -13.18
C GLN A 67 13.20 5.09 -14.71
N ASN A 68 12.05 4.85 -15.35
CA ASN A 68 11.98 4.76 -16.82
C ASN A 68 12.39 6.08 -17.50
N ALA A 69 12.03 7.23 -16.92
CA ALA A 69 12.43 8.53 -17.46
C ALA A 69 13.95 8.78 -17.37
N ARG A 70 14.62 8.24 -16.33
CA ARG A 70 16.09 8.34 -16.16
C ARG A 70 16.86 7.45 -17.12
N ASP A 71 16.30 6.30 -17.48
CA ASP A 71 16.90 5.40 -18.47
C ASP A 71 16.82 5.99 -19.90
N ASP A 72 15.78 6.79 -20.19
CA ASP A 72 15.56 7.29 -21.56
C ASP A 72 16.35 8.56 -21.91
N ARG A 73 16.64 9.52 -21.00
CA ARG A 73 17.41 10.76 -21.33
C ARG A 73 18.21 11.38 -20.17
N THR A 74 19.37 11.93 -20.54
CA THR A 74 20.28 12.83 -19.80
C THR A 74 19.62 13.71 -18.73
N VAL A 75 20.16 13.59 -17.50
CA VAL A 75 20.16 14.55 -16.39
C VAL A 75 19.59 15.92 -16.76
N GLY A 76 18.31 16.17 -16.45
CA GLY A 76 17.73 17.43 -16.90
C GLY A 76 16.38 17.85 -16.34
N GLU A 77 15.70 17.11 -15.47
CA GLU A 77 14.58 17.70 -14.72
C GLU A 77 14.21 16.79 -13.55
N ASN A 78 14.51 17.24 -12.33
CA ASN A 78 14.02 16.61 -11.11
C ASN A 78 12.52 16.91 -10.99
N VAL A 79 11.70 16.15 -11.71
CA VAL A 79 10.24 16.14 -11.52
C VAL A 79 9.98 15.49 -10.17
N ARG A 80 9.95 16.31 -9.11
CA ARG A 80 9.44 15.87 -7.80
C ARG A 80 7.93 15.74 -7.92
N GLY A 81 7.49 14.61 -8.46
CA GLY A 81 6.09 14.26 -8.59
C GLY A 81 5.40 14.17 -7.21
N PRO A 82 4.06 14.34 -7.16
CA PRO A 82 3.26 14.21 -5.93
C PRO A 82 3.33 12.83 -5.24
N GLY A 83 3.98 11.83 -5.86
CA GLY A 83 4.24 10.49 -5.31
C GLY A 83 5.62 10.33 -4.63
N SER A 84 6.38 11.41 -4.43
CA SER A 84 7.78 11.35 -3.96
C SER A 84 7.97 11.01 -2.47
N ASN A 85 6.91 10.95 -1.66
CA ASN A 85 7.06 10.66 -0.23
C ASN A 85 7.29 9.17 0.05
N THR A 86 8.55 8.77 -0.04
CA THR A 86 9.01 7.40 0.13
C THR A 86 8.62 6.79 1.48
N GLN A 87 8.59 7.60 2.53
CA GLN A 87 8.22 7.13 3.86
C GLN A 87 6.74 6.70 3.93
N MET A 88 5.84 7.42 3.25
CA MET A 88 4.42 7.05 3.17
C MET A 88 4.19 5.81 2.32
N GLY A 89 4.91 5.66 1.19
CA GLY A 89 4.78 4.48 0.34
C GLY A 89 5.27 3.20 1.01
N VAL A 90 6.41 3.28 1.70
CA VAL A 90 6.95 2.18 2.52
C VAL A 90 6.02 1.84 3.68
N PHE A 91 5.45 2.84 4.34
CA PHE A 91 4.45 2.61 5.39
C PHE A 91 3.18 1.93 4.84
N GLY A 92 2.71 2.36 3.66
CA GLY A 92 1.60 1.72 2.96
C GLY A 92 1.86 0.25 2.67
N LEU A 93 3.05 -0.10 2.19
CA LEU A 93 3.47 -1.49 1.99
C LEU A 93 3.48 -2.29 3.30
N GLY A 94 3.92 -1.67 4.40
CA GLY A 94 3.82 -2.25 5.74
C GLY A 94 2.38 -2.58 6.13
N LEU A 95 1.44 -1.66 5.91
CA LEU A 95 0.03 -1.88 6.21
C LEU A 95 -0.59 -3.02 5.38
N GLU A 96 -0.24 -3.12 4.08
CA GLU A 96 -0.66 -4.25 3.22
C GLU A 96 -0.19 -5.59 3.78
N LEU A 97 1.12 -5.70 4.05
CA LEU A 97 1.70 -6.92 4.59
C LEU A 97 1.14 -7.24 5.99
N GLY A 98 0.83 -6.21 6.77
CA GLY A 98 0.13 -6.32 8.04
C GLY A 98 -1.27 -6.93 7.89
N ALA A 99 -2.06 -6.47 6.91
CA ALA A 99 -3.38 -7.04 6.62
C ALA A 99 -3.28 -8.52 6.21
N ILE A 100 -2.30 -8.87 5.37
CA ILE A 100 -2.08 -10.26 4.93
C ILE A 100 -1.63 -11.14 6.10
N ALA A 101 -0.76 -10.62 6.98
CA ALA A 101 -0.32 -11.34 8.17
C ALA A 101 -1.49 -11.56 9.15
N MET A 102 -2.33 -10.55 9.36
CA MET A 102 -3.58 -10.68 10.11
C MET A 102 -4.52 -11.71 9.49
N LEU A 103 -4.71 -11.71 8.16
CA LEU A 103 -5.50 -12.74 7.49
C LEU A 103 -4.95 -14.14 7.76
N SER A 104 -3.62 -14.29 7.70
CA SER A 104 -2.94 -15.56 7.94
C SER A 104 -3.19 -16.08 9.36
N ILE A 105 -3.16 -15.20 10.37
CA ILE A 105 -3.53 -15.55 11.75
C ILE A 105 -4.99 -15.98 11.85
N GLY A 106 -5.89 -15.29 11.15
CA GLY A 106 -7.32 -15.61 11.12
C GLY A 106 -7.61 -17.03 10.60
N PHE A 107 -6.75 -17.58 9.74
CA PHE A 107 -6.86 -18.96 9.25
C PHE A 107 -6.24 -20.01 10.18
N VAL A 108 -5.30 -19.62 11.05
CA VAL A 108 -4.60 -20.54 11.96
C VAL A 108 -5.40 -20.77 13.23
N GLU A 109 -6.07 -19.73 13.72
CA GLU A 109 -6.89 -19.79 14.93
C GLU A 109 -8.24 -20.47 14.66
N THR A 110 -8.76 -21.19 15.66
CA THR A 110 -10.09 -21.84 15.56
C THR A 110 -11.23 -20.81 15.54
N GLU A 111 -11.02 -19.68 16.20
CA GLU A 111 -11.90 -18.51 16.17
C GLU A 111 -11.04 -17.25 15.93
N PRO A 112 -11.45 -16.30 15.08
CA PRO A 112 -10.62 -15.13 14.78
C PRO A 112 -10.42 -14.25 16.02
N ASN A 113 -9.22 -14.30 16.61
CA ASN A 113 -8.85 -13.44 17.73
C ASN A 113 -8.41 -12.06 17.21
N LEU A 114 -9.30 -11.07 17.34
CA LEU A 114 -9.03 -9.71 16.86
C LEU A 114 -7.78 -9.09 17.49
N THR A 115 -7.56 -9.30 18.79
CA THR A 115 -6.42 -8.72 19.51
C THR A 115 -5.11 -9.28 18.98
N MET A 116 -5.05 -10.58 18.74
CA MET A 116 -3.86 -11.23 18.20
C MET A 116 -3.62 -10.83 16.74
N GLY A 117 -4.65 -10.89 15.90
CA GLY A 117 -4.58 -10.48 14.50
C GLY A 117 -4.14 -9.03 14.33
N LEU A 118 -4.72 -8.12 15.11
CA LEU A 118 -4.34 -6.70 15.11
C LEU A 118 -2.92 -6.49 15.61
N GLY A 119 -2.51 -7.20 16.68
CA GLY A 119 -1.15 -7.15 17.20
C GLY A 119 -0.12 -7.56 16.15
N VAL A 120 -0.40 -8.63 15.40
CA VAL A 120 0.44 -9.09 14.29
C VAL A 120 0.44 -8.10 13.13
N ALA A 121 -0.72 -7.58 12.71
CA ALA A 121 -0.79 -6.57 11.65
C ALA A 121 0.05 -5.34 11.97
N VAL A 122 -0.10 -4.78 13.17
CA VAL A 122 0.66 -3.60 13.62
C VAL A 122 2.15 -3.94 13.70
N GLY A 123 2.50 -5.09 14.28
CA GLY A 123 3.89 -5.54 14.39
C GLY A 123 4.57 -5.65 13.03
N VAL A 124 3.91 -6.29 12.06
CA VAL A 124 4.41 -6.42 10.68
C VAL A 124 4.50 -5.06 10.00
N ALA A 125 3.46 -4.23 10.10
CA ALA A 125 3.46 -2.91 9.48
C ALA A 125 4.64 -2.05 9.97
N LEU A 126 4.90 -2.05 11.28
CA LEU A 126 6.03 -1.33 11.87
C LEU A 126 7.37 -1.96 11.49
N ALA A 127 7.52 -3.28 11.56
CA ALA A 127 8.77 -3.97 11.24
C ALA A 127 9.18 -3.69 9.78
N ILE A 128 8.25 -3.83 8.85
CA ILE A 128 8.45 -3.55 7.43
C ILE A 128 8.79 -2.06 7.22
N SER A 129 8.02 -1.16 7.83
CA SER A 129 8.26 0.28 7.70
C SER A 129 9.65 0.68 8.18
N LEU A 130 10.11 0.11 9.30
CA LEU A 130 11.44 0.36 9.85
C LEU A 130 12.55 -0.21 8.97
N VAL A 131 12.43 -1.48 8.56
CA VAL A 131 13.45 -2.15 7.73
C VAL A 131 13.62 -1.45 6.39
N LEU A 132 12.52 -1.13 5.70
CA LEU A 132 12.59 -0.42 4.43
C LEU A 132 12.99 1.05 4.57
N SER A 133 12.61 1.73 5.66
CA SER A 133 13.11 3.10 5.89
C SER A 133 14.63 3.13 6.04
N VAL A 134 15.23 2.14 6.69
CA VAL A 134 16.69 2.01 6.81
C VAL A 134 17.35 1.66 5.46
N LEU A 135 16.74 0.77 4.68
CA LEU A 135 17.27 0.36 3.36
C LEU A 135 17.17 1.45 2.31
N VAL A 136 16.07 2.20 2.29
CA VAL A 136 15.79 3.19 1.25
C VAL A 136 16.42 4.55 1.54
N ASN A 137 16.80 4.81 2.79
CA ASN A 137 17.57 6.01 3.17
C ASN A 137 19.10 5.83 3.04
N ARG A 138 19.55 4.71 2.48
CA ARG A 138 20.95 4.46 2.08
C ARG A 138 21.09 4.55 0.57
#